data_AF-A0A2G1BTA5-F1
#
_entry.id   AF-A0A2G1BTA5-F1
#
_cell.length_a   1.000
_cell.length_b   1.000
_cell.length_c   1.000
_cell.angle_alpha   90.00
_cell.angle_beta   90.00
_cell.angle_gamma   90.00
#
_symmetry.space_group_name_H-M   'P 1'
#
loop_
_entity.id
_entity.type
_entity.pdbx_description
1 polymer ?
#
loop_
_entity_poly.entity_id
_entity_poly.type
_entity_poly.pdbx_seq_one_letter_code
_entity_poly.pdbx_strand_id
1 'polypeptide(L)'
;MDKHEIFWEKIRFSLLFIIISTVVFIILTKFIFKVPVVESKELLNSIDASEEIFDVQEDYTKRIKKTHKKIQEIPFDVIQIQVLDELDKEIQLYKKIYRDNDMNNRYIFGVQSSKTLKMFFDLSEEYNALKRNNKVLKENLEECKANI
;
A
#
# COMPACT_ATOMS: atom_id res chain seq x y z
N MET A 1 73.58 2.47 -30.51
CA MET A 1 72.30 1.75 -30.44
C MET A 1 71.32 2.53 -31.29
N ASP A 2 70.85 1.92 -32.37
CA ASP A 2 70.12 2.66 -33.41
C ASP A 2 68.75 3.11 -32.90
N LYS A 3 68.34 4.33 -33.29
CA LYS A 3 67.06 4.93 -32.87
C LYS A 3 65.85 4.03 -33.15
N HIS A 4 65.95 3.20 -34.18
CA HIS A 4 64.93 2.21 -34.54
C HIS A 4 64.81 1.08 -33.51
N GLU A 5 65.92 0.63 -32.92
CA GLU A 5 65.95 -0.46 -31.95
C GLU A 5 65.27 -0.05 -30.63
N ILE A 6 65.59 1.16 -30.14
CA ILE A 6 64.97 1.75 -28.94
C ILE A 6 63.46 1.98 -29.16
N PHE A 7 63.06 2.38 -30.36
CA PHE A 7 61.65 2.58 -30.71
C PHE A 7 60.86 1.26 -30.69
N TRP A 8 61.41 0.21 -31.31
CA TRP A 8 60.81 -1.12 -31.32
C TRP A 8 60.75 -1.76 -29.93
N GLU A 9 61.77 -1.55 -29.11
CA GLU A 9 61.80 -2.01 -27.72
C GLU A 9 60.68 -1.34 -26.90
N LYS A 10 60.52 -0.01 -27.02
CA LYS A 10 59.47 0.74 -26.33
C LYS A 10 58.06 0.32 -26.76
N ILE A 11 57.86 0.03 -28.05
CA ILE A 11 56.58 -0.50 -28.56
C ILE A 11 56.28 -1.87 -27.94
N ARG A 12 57.26 -2.77 -27.90
CA ARG A 12 57.09 -4.11 -27.33
C ARG A 12 56.72 -4.06 -25.84
N PHE A 13 57.37 -3.19 -25.07
CA PHE A 13 57.04 -2.98 -23.66
C PHE A 13 55.62 -2.40 -23.47
N SER A 14 55.22 -1.44 -24.30
CA SER A 14 53.87 -0.86 -24.26
C SER A 14 52.79 -1.92 -24.54
N LEU A 15 53.01 -2.77 -25.55
CA LEU A 15 52.11 -3.87 -25.90
C LEU A 15 51.96 -4.88 -24.75
N LEU A 16 53.08 -5.28 -24.12
CA LEU A 16 53.06 -6.18 -22.97
C LEU A 16 52.34 -5.55 -21.76
N PHE A 17 52.56 -4.26 -21.53
CA PHE A 17 51.90 -3.54 -20.44
C PHE A 17 50.38 -3.49 -20.61
N ILE A 18 49.90 -3.25 -21.83
CA ILE A 18 48.45 -3.24 -22.13
C ILE A 18 47.83 -4.62 -21.90
N ILE A 19 48.51 -5.69 -22.34
CA ILE A 19 48.03 -7.07 -22.13
C ILE A 19 47.94 -7.39 -20.64
N ILE A 20 48.98 -7.09 -19.87
CA ILE A 20 49.00 -7.33 -18.41
C ILE A 20 47.91 -6.50 -17.73
N SER A 21 47.77 -5.23 -18.08
CA SER A 21 46.73 -4.34 -17.53
C SER A 21 45.33 -4.89 -17.80
N THR A 22 45.08 -5.40 -19.01
CA THR A 22 43.78 -5.99 -19.39
C THR A 22 43.50 -7.28 -18.62
N VAL A 23 44.52 -8.14 -18.46
CA VAL A 23 44.39 -9.38 -17.67
C VAL A 23 44.10 -9.07 -16.21
N VAL A 24 44.82 -8.12 -15.61
CA VAL A 24 44.59 -7.67 -14.23
C VAL A 24 43.18 -7.08 -14.09
N PHE A 25 42.73 -6.28 -15.06
CA PHE A 25 41.38 -5.72 -15.06
C PHE A 25 40.29 -6.82 -15.11
N ILE A 26 40.47 -7.86 -15.92
CA ILE A 26 39.55 -9.01 -16.00
C ILE A 26 39.55 -9.79 -14.67
N ILE A 27 40.70 -9.98 -14.03
CA ILE A 27 40.80 -10.67 -12.73
C ILE A 27 40.10 -9.85 -11.64
N LEU A 28 40.33 -8.53 -11.59
CA LEU A 28 39.70 -7.65 -10.60
C LEU A 28 38.17 -7.63 -10.75
N THR A 29 37.67 -7.49 -11.99
CA THR A 29 36.23 -7.48 -12.26
C THR A 29 35.57 -8.83 -11.96
N LYS A 30 36.25 -9.95 -12.21
CA LYS A 30 35.67 -11.28 -12.02
C LYS A 30 35.77 -11.81 -10.58
N PHE A 31 36.84 -11.46 -9.86
CA PHE A 31 37.13 -12.04 -8.53
C PHE A 31 36.92 -11.05 -7.37
N ILE A 32 37.19 -9.76 -7.54
CA ILE A 32 36.97 -8.74 -6.48
C ILE A 32 35.55 -8.18 -6.57
N PHE A 33 35.07 -7.85 -7.77
CA PHE A 33 33.68 -7.50 -8.01
C PHE A 33 32.84 -8.74 -8.27
N LYS A 34 32.86 -9.71 -7.35
CA LYS A 34 31.86 -10.79 -7.36
C LYS A 34 30.51 -10.11 -7.10
N VAL A 35 29.81 -9.74 -8.18
CA VAL A 35 28.45 -9.17 -8.12
C VAL A 35 27.68 -10.02 -7.11
N PRO A 36 27.17 -9.43 -6.02
CA PRO A 36 26.60 -10.20 -4.93
C PRO A 36 25.26 -10.78 -5.38
N VAL A 37 25.31 -11.93 -6.07
CA VAL A 37 24.12 -12.72 -6.45
C VAL A 37 23.35 -13.18 -5.20
N VAL A 38 23.98 -13.10 -4.02
CA VAL A 38 23.36 -13.41 -2.72
C VAL A 38 22.41 -12.28 -2.29
N GLU A 39 22.76 -11.01 -2.46
CA GLU A 39 21.85 -9.88 -2.17
C GLU A 39 20.69 -9.83 -3.17
N SER A 40 20.93 -10.17 -4.45
CA SER A 40 19.88 -10.12 -5.46
C SER A 40 18.74 -11.11 -5.20
N LYS A 41 19.03 -12.30 -4.63
CA LYS A 41 17.99 -13.29 -4.31
C LYS A 41 17.12 -12.88 -3.13
N GLU A 42 17.72 -12.34 -2.08
CA GLU A 42 16.98 -11.84 -0.92
C GLU A 42 16.12 -10.63 -1.30
N LEU A 43 16.67 -9.73 -2.12
CA LEU A 43 15.93 -8.61 -2.68
C LEU A 43 14.77 -9.07 -3.57
N LEU A 44 14.98 -10.03 -4.47
CA LEU A 44 13.92 -10.60 -5.31
C LEU A 44 12.80 -11.20 -4.45
N ASN A 45 13.13 -12.03 -3.47
CA ASN A 45 12.13 -12.59 -2.55
C ASN A 45 11.36 -11.50 -1.78
N SER A 46 12.03 -10.40 -1.41
CA SER A 46 11.37 -9.27 -0.73
C SER A 46 10.43 -8.50 -1.66
N ILE A 47 10.76 -8.43 -2.95
CA ILE A 47 9.92 -7.82 -4.00
C ILE A 47 8.71 -8.70 -4.24
N ASP A 48 8.90 -10.01 -4.45
CA ASP A 48 7.80 -10.96 -4.67
C ASP A 48 6.81 -10.94 -3.48
N ALA A 49 7.34 -10.95 -2.25
CA ALA A 49 6.52 -10.86 -1.04
C ALA A 49 5.85 -9.48 -0.85
N SER A 50 6.33 -8.43 -1.52
CA SER A 50 5.69 -7.12 -1.52
C SER A 50 4.61 -7.04 -2.58
N GLU A 51 4.84 -7.65 -3.75
CA GLU A 51 3.88 -7.74 -4.86
C GLU A 51 2.62 -8.49 -4.43
N GLU A 52 2.78 -9.63 -3.74
CA GLU A 52 1.65 -10.38 -3.15
C GLU A 52 0.81 -9.50 -2.22
N ILE A 53 1.46 -8.65 -1.42
CA ILE A 53 0.76 -7.77 -0.47
C ILE A 53 0.05 -6.63 -1.19
N PHE A 54 0.63 -6.11 -2.27
CA PHE A 54 -0.03 -5.10 -3.09
C PHE A 54 -1.29 -5.64 -3.76
N ASP A 55 -1.26 -6.87 -4.28
CA ASP A 55 -2.44 -7.52 -4.86
C ASP A 55 -3.56 -7.66 -3.83
N VAL A 56 -3.22 -8.11 -2.61
CA VAL A 56 -4.17 -8.21 -1.51
C VAL A 56 -4.71 -6.84 -1.11
N GLN A 57 -3.86 -5.82 -1.06
CA GLN A 57 -4.25 -4.45 -0.76
C GLN A 57 -5.18 -3.86 -1.84
N GLU A 58 -4.97 -4.19 -3.11
CA GLU A 58 -5.83 -3.77 -4.21
C GLU A 58 -7.23 -4.39 -4.08
N ASP A 59 -7.32 -5.70 -3.81
CA ASP A 59 -8.60 -6.38 -3.60
C ASP A 59 -9.34 -5.81 -2.38
N TYR A 60 -8.63 -5.61 -1.26
CA TYR A 60 -9.21 -4.99 -0.07
C TYR A 60 -9.72 -3.58 -0.36
N THR A 61 -8.97 -2.79 -1.14
CA THR A 61 -9.39 -1.45 -1.54
C THR A 61 -10.69 -1.48 -2.34
N LYS A 62 -10.87 -2.44 -3.24
CA LYS A 62 -12.13 -2.64 -3.99
C LYS A 62 -13.29 -2.97 -3.05
N ARG A 63 -13.09 -3.86 -2.08
CA ARG A 63 -14.10 -4.21 -1.07
C ARG A 63 -14.48 -3.02 -0.19
N ILE A 64 -13.50 -2.29 0.31
CA ILE A 64 -13.70 -1.09 1.14
C ILE A 64 -14.49 -0.02 0.36
N LYS A 65 -14.15 0.23 -0.91
CA LYS A 65 -14.91 1.15 -1.76
C LYS A 65 -16.36 0.72 -1.92
N LYS A 66 -16.61 -0.58 -2.06
CA LYS A 66 -17.98 -1.13 -2.13
C LYS A 66 -18.73 -0.89 -0.82
N THR A 67 -18.13 -1.18 0.34
CA THR A 67 -18.78 -0.94 1.64
C THR A 67 -18.99 0.55 1.90
N HIS A 68 -18.06 1.42 1.51
CA HIS A 68 -18.24 2.87 1.58
C HIS A 68 -19.43 3.35 0.74
N LYS A 69 -19.56 2.85 -0.49
CA LYS A 69 -20.71 3.15 -1.34
C LYS A 69 -22.02 2.65 -0.73
N LYS A 70 -22.04 1.45 -0.13
CA LYS A 70 -23.20 0.97 0.62
C LYS A 70 -23.60 1.96 1.72
N ILE A 71 -22.65 2.45 2.53
CA ILE A 71 -22.92 3.43 3.60
C ILE A 71 -23.55 4.71 3.03
N GLN A 72 -23.08 5.20 1.89
CA GLN A 72 -23.64 6.39 1.24
C GLN A 72 -25.08 6.20 0.75
N GLU A 73 -25.41 4.99 0.31
CA GLU A 73 -26.73 4.67 -0.28
C GLU A 73 -27.77 4.25 0.77
N ILE A 74 -27.39 4.09 2.04
CA ILE A 74 -28.27 3.63 3.12
C ILE A 74 -29.27 4.73 3.51
N PRO A 75 -30.60 4.49 3.36
CA PRO A 75 -31.62 5.35 3.96
C PRO A 75 -31.71 5.12 5.48
N PHE A 76 -30.86 5.82 6.23
CA PHE A 76 -30.78 5.76 7.70
C PHE A 76 -32.08 6.14 8.43
N ASP A 77 -33.03 6.76 7.74
CA ASP A 77 -34.32 7.21 8.27
C ASP A 77 -35.37 6.08 8.36
N VAL A 78 -35.25 5.04 7.53
CA VAL A 78 -36.23 3.94 7.43
C VAL A 78 -35.60 2.57 7.71
N ILE A 79 -34.27 2.49 7.79
CA ILE A 79 -33.56 1.21 7.94
C ILE A 79 -33.71 0.59 9.33
N GLN A 80 -33.79 -0.74 9.33
CA GLN A 80 -33.83 -1.57 10.53
C GLN A 80 -32.45 -1.66 11.20
N ILE A 81 -32.43 -1.65 12.53
CA ILE A 81 -31.20 -1.73 13.36
C ILE A 81 -30.32 -2.94 12.97
N GLN A 82 -30.93 -4.05 12.54
CA GLN A 82 -30.21 -5.26 12.13
C GLN A 82 -29.27 -5.02 10.94
N VAL A 83 -29.69 -4.22 9.94
CA VAL A 83 -28.86 -3.95 8.76
C VAL A 83 -27.66 -3.07 9.13
N LEU A 84 -27.85 -2.15 10.07
CA LEU A 84 -26.78 -1.31 10.61
C LEU A 84 -25.77 -2.12 11.41
N ASP A 85 -26.23 -3.07 12.24
CA ASP A 85 -25.37 -3.98 13.00
C ASP A 85 -24.59 -4.95 12.09
N GLU A 86 -25.22 -5.46 11.03
CA GLU A 86 -24.54 -6.27 10.01
C GLU A 86 -23.44 -5.47 9.30
N LEU A 87 -23.72 -4.22 8.95
CA LEU A 87 -22.73 -3.36 8.32
C LEU A 87 -21.58 -3.01 9.27
N ASP A 88 -21.86 -2.76 10.54
CA ASP A 88 -20.81 -2.55 11.54
C ASP A 88 -19.91 -3.78 11.65
N LYS A 89 -20.50 -4.99 11.71
CA LYS A 89 -19.73 -6.24 11.69
C LYS A 89 -18.90 -6.40 10.42
N GLU A 90 -19.45 -6.07 9.25
CA GLU A 90 -18.72 -6.06 7.97
C GLU A 90 -17.50 -5.13 8.05
N ILE A 91 -17.67 -3.93 8.62
CA ILE A 91 -16.59 -2.96 8.80
C ILE A 91 -15.51 -3.50 9.75
N GLN A 92 -15.89 -4.12 10.87
CA GLN A 92 -14.94 -4.70 11.82
C GLN A 92 -14.13 -5.86 11.23
N LEU A 93 -14.73 -6.63 10.31
CA LEU A 93 -14.08 -7.77 9.66
C LEU A 93 -12.85 -7.36 8.85
N TYR A 94 -12.76 -6.12 8.37
CA TYR A 94 -11.57 -5.62 7.69
C TYR A 94 -10.30 -5.63 8.57
N LYS A 95 -10.45 -5.59 9.91
CA LYS A 95 -9.32 -5.72 10.84
C LYS A 95 -8.75 -7.15 10.87
N LYS A 96 -9.52 -8.14 10.41
CA LYS A 96 -9.19 -9.55 10.53
C LYS A 96 -7.91 -9.91 9.76
N ILE A 97 -7.70 -9.32 8.58
CA ILE A 97 -6.48 -9.57 7.78
C ILE A 97 -5.19 -9.27 8.55
N TYR A 98 -5.19 -8.23 9.38
CA TYR A 98 -4.04 -7.90 10.21
C TYR A 98 -3.82 -8.95 11.30
N ARG A 99 -4.90 -9.47 11.90
CA ARG A 99 -4.83 -10.52 12.93
C ARG A 99 -4.45 -11.88 12.36
N ASP A 100 -5.03 -12.24 11.23
CA ASP A 100 -4.80 -13.51 10.52
C ASP A 100 -3.37 -13.62 9.97
N ASN A 101 -2.66 -12.48 9.85
CA ASN A 101 -1.25 -12.40 9.43
C ASN A 101 -0.33 -11.95 10.59
N ASP A 102 -0.55 -12.48 11.79
CA ASP A 102 0.30 -12.29 12.97
C ASP A 102 0.59 -10.83 13.35
N MET A 103 -0.37 -9.93 13.07
CA MET A 103 -0.21 -8.50 13.33
C MET A 103 0.99 -7.88 12.59
N ASN A 104 1.36 -8.46 11.45
CA ASN A 104 2.41 -7.93 10.60
C ASN A 104 2.01 -6.56 10.05
N ASN A 105 2.91 -5.58 10.22
CA ASN A 105 2.67 -4.20 9.83
C ASN A 105 2.36 -4.02 8.34
N ARG A 106 2.78 -4.94 7.47
CA ARG A 106 2.42 -4.91 6.05
C ARG A 106 0.89 -4.99 5.81
N TYR A 107 0.14 -5.58 6.75
CA TYR A 107 -1.32 -5.68 6.70
C TYR A 107 -2.05 -4.62 7.53
N ILE A 108 -1.34 -3.59 8.03
CA ILE A 108 -1.94 -2.54 8.87
C ILE A 108 -3.04 -1.74 8.15
N PHE A 109 -3.02 -1.73 6.82
CA PHE A 109 -4.04 -1.07 6.00
C PHE A 109 -5.45 -1.57 6.34
N GLY A 110 -5.65 -2.86 6.62
CA GLY A 110 -6.97 -3.41 6.98
C GLY A 110 -7.52 -2.79 8.27
N VAL A 111 -6.64 -2.54 9.26
CA VAL A 111 -7.03 -1.88 10.51
C VAL A 111 -7.37 -0.42 10.28
N GLN A 112 -6.55 0.30 9.51
CA GLN A 112 -6.77 1.72 9.23
C GLN A 112 -8.06 1.93 8.44
N SER A 113 -8.24 1.16 7.37
CA SER A 113 -9.46 1.23 6.55
C SER A 113 -10.72 0.91 7.35
N SER A 114 -10.68 -0.11 8.22
CA SER A 114 -11.80 -0.41 9.12
C SER A 114 -12.15 0.78 10.03
N LYS A 115 -11.14 1.40 10.66
CA LYS A 115 -11.34 2.56 11.54
C LYS A 115 -11.92 3.75 10.78
N THR A 116 -11.36 4.08 9.63
CA THR A 116 -11.84 5.19 8.78
C THR A 116 -13.28 4.96 8.34
N LEU A 117 -13.59 3.72 7.91
CA LEU A 117 -14.92 3.38 7.45
C LEU A 117 -15.95 3.39 8.59
N LYS A 118 -15.56 2.93 9.79
CA LYS A 118 -16.38 3.02 11.00
C LYS A 118 -16.70 4.47 11.35
N MET A 119 -15.68 5.34 11.36
CA MET A 119 -15.89 6.77 11.60
C MET A 119 -16.85 7.38 10.59
N PHE A 120 -16.72 7.05 9.30
CA PHE A 120 -17.64 7.52 8.27
C PHE A 120 -19.08 7.02 8.47
N PHE A 121 -19.23 5.76 8.86
CA PHE A 121 -20.53 5.16 9.17
C PHE A 121 -21.22 5.87 10.35
N ASP A 122 -20.51 6.01 11.47
CA ASP A 122 -21.05 6.65 12.69
C ASP A 122 -21.45 8.11 12.42
N LEU A 123 -20.62 8.86 11.70
CA LEU A 123 -20.95 10.24 11.28
C LEU A 123 -22.18 10.31 10.38
N SER A 124 -22.35 9.33 9.48
CA SER A 124 -23.51 9.27 8.59
C SER A 124 -24.79 9.00 9.36
N GLU A 125 -24.73 8.13 10.38
CA GLU A 125 -25.86 7.85 11.27
C GLU A 125 -26.24 9.09 12.09
N GLU A 126 -25.27 9.73 12.75
CA GLU A 126 -25.50 10.94 13.55
C GLU A 126 -26.08 12.08 12.71
N TYR A 127 -25.55 12.30 11.51
CA TYR A 127 -26.04 13.33 10.60
C TYR A 127 -27.52 13.12 10.23
N ASN A 128 -27.90 11.87 9.94
CA ASN A 128 -29.29 11.54 9.61
C ASN A 128 -30.21 11.65 10.83
N ALA A 129 -29.75 11.26 12.02
CA ALA A 129 -30.48 11.46 13.27
C ALA A 129 -30.74 12.96 13.52
N LEU A 130 -29.73 13.81 13.32
CA LEU A 130 -29.87 15.26 13.44
C LEU A 130 -30.84 15.83 12.41
N LYS A 131 -30.78 15.37 11.16
CA LYS A 131 -31.72 15.78 10.10
C LYS A 131 -33.17 15.42 10.45
N ARG A 132 -33.41 14.21 10.98
CA ARG A 132 -34.73 13.78 11.43
C ARG A 132 -35.24 14.62 12.58
N ASN A 133 -34.42 14.85 13.61
CA ASN A 133 -34.79 15.67 14.77
C ASN A 133 -35.15 17.10 14.37
N ASN A 134 -34.37 17.69 13.46
CA ASN A 134 -34.67 19.02 12.91
C ASN A 134 -35.98 19.07 12.12
N LYS A 135 -36.34 18.00 11.41
CA LYS A 135 -37.62 17.90 10.70
C LYS A 135 -38.79 17.90 11.69
N VAL A 136 -38.75 17.03 12.71
CA VAL A 136 -39.78 16.95 13.75
C VAL A 136 -39.92 18.27 14.50
N LEU A 137 -38.81 18.94 14.83
CA LEU A 137 -38.85 20.24 15.52
C LEU A 137 -39.54 21.32 14.67
N LYS A 138 -39.31 21.32 13.35
CA LYS A 138 -39.99 22.24 12.44
C LYS A 138 -41.48 21.96 12.36
N GLU A 139 -41.88 20.70 12.21
CA GLU A 139 -43.29 20.28 12.17
C GLU A 139 -44.02 20.69 13.45
N ASN A 140 -43.44 20.42 14.62
CA ASN A 140 -44.01 20.83 15.91
C ASN A 140 -44.13 22.36 16.03
N LEU A 141 -43.16 23.11 15.50
CA LEU A 141 -43.17 24.57 15.55
C LEU A 141 -44.23 25.17 14.60
N GLU A 142 -44.48 24.53 13.45
CA GLU A 142 -45.56 24.89 12.55
C GLU A 142 -46.93 24.59 13.17
N GLU A 143 -47.10 23.43 13.81
CA GLU A 143 -48.33 23.08 14.53
C GLU A 143 -48.63 24.05 15.67
N CYS A 144 -47.62 24.43 16.47
CA CYS A 144 -47.76 25.44 17.51
C CYS A 144 -48.17 26.81 16.94
N LYS A 145 -47.69 27.20 15.75
CA LYS A 145 -48.07 28.44 15.09
C LYS A 145 -49.49 28.40 14.52
N ALA A 146 -49.93 27.25 14.02
CA ALA A 146 -51.26 27.08 13.45
C ALA A 146 -52.37 27.09 14.52
N ASN A 147 -52.02 26.80 15.78
CA ASN A 147 -52.91 26.82 16.94
C ASN A 147 -52.97 28.18 17.67
N ILE A 148 -52.41 29.26 17.11
CA ILE A 148 -52.50 30.65 17.59
C ILE A 148 -53.38 31.46 16.62
#